data_AF-A0A3C0Y943-F1
#
_entry.id   AF-A0A3C0Y943-F1
#
_cell.length_a   1.000
_cell.length_b   1.000
_cell.length_c   1.000
_cell.angle_alpha   90.00
_cell.angle_beta   90.00
_cell.angle_gamma   90.00
#
_symmetry.space_group_name_H-M   'P 1'
#
loop_
_entity.id
_entity.type
_entity.pdbx_description
1 polymer ?
#
loop_
_entity_poly.entity_id
_entity_poly.type
_entity_poly.pdbx_seq_one_letter_code
_entity_poly.pdbx_strand_id
1 'polypeptide(L)'
;MTLGTIDRSPPPFFKQGPSALSKLMFFGALSLLLMVADARFRVSQPVRAVLATALYPVQWLALQPVQVLRSASDYFTSLSQAESSSKEASKKLALQSLRAGQVEQLTLENSRLRKLLALREQLATPVMAAEVLYDAADPYTRKVIIDKGLL
;
A
#
# COMPACT_ATOMS: atom_id res chain seq x y z
N MET A 1 80.24 30.94 34.52
CA MET A 1 79.42 29.76 34.17
C MET A 1 78.49 29.49 35.34
N THR A 2 77.18 29.67 35.18
CA THR A 2 76.12 28.92 35.91
C THR A 2 74.80 29.20 35.19
N LEU A 3 74.37 28.23 34.37
CA LEU A 3 72.99 28.17 33.87
C LEU A 3 72.13 27.51 34.96
N GLY A 4 70.99 28.12 35.28
CA GLY A 4 69.98 27.55 36.18
C GLY A 4 69.21 28.70 36.84
N THR A 5 67.90 28.84 36.72
CA THR A 5 66.84 27.85 36.52
C THR A 5 65.65 28.56 35.86
N ILE A 6 65.10 28.01 34.77
CA ILE A 6 63.82 28.50 34.25
C ILE A 6 62.74 27.91 35.15
N ASP A 7 62.33 28.69 36.15
CA ASP A 7 61.10 28.45 36.90
C ASP A 7 59.93 28.49 35.91
N ARG A 8 59.34 27.33 35.63
CA ARG A 8 58.19 27.15 34.74
C ARG A 8 56.93 26.96 35.57
N SER A 9 56.61 27.95 36.41
CA SER A 9 55.30 28.03 37.04
C SER A 9 54.41 28.96 36.19
N PRO A 10 53.39 28.43 35.47
CA PRO A 10 52.58 29.25 34.58
C PRO A 10 51.69 30.24 35.36
N PRO A 11 51.45 31.46 34.84
CA PRO A 11 50.78 32.54 35.55
C PRO A 11 49.30 32.20 35.88
N PRO A 12 48.77 32.72 37.00
CA PRO A 12 47.51 32.28 37.62
C PRO A 12 46.24 32.86 36.95
N PHE A 13 46.25 33.03 35.63
CA PHE A 13 45.13 33.63 34.86
C PHE A 13 44.24 32.63 34.12
N PHE A 14 44.58 31.34 34.14
CA PHE A 14 43.64 30.29 33.77
C PHE A 14 43.20 29.60 35.06
N LYS A 15 41.90 29.63 35.36
CA LYS A 15 41.32 28.75 36.38
C LYS A 15 41.76 27.33 35.99
N GLN A 16 42.79 26.80 36.65
CA GLN A 16 43.19 25.42 36.49
C GLN A 16 42.02 24.62 37.08
N GLY A 17 41.09 24.24 36.21
CA GLY A 17 40.05 23.29 36.56
C GLY A 17 40.71 22.02 37.10
N PRO A 18 39.93 21.09 37.66
CA PRO A 18 40.47 19.86 38.25
C PRO A 18 41.53 19.23 37.35
N SER A 19 42.66 18.83 37.94
CA SER A 19 43.81 18.22 37.28
C SER A 19 43.37 17.12 36.30
N ALA A 20 44.12 16.94 35.20
CA ALA A 20 43.85 15.87 34.24
C ALA A 20 43.77 14.50 34.92
N LEU A 21 44.59 14.27 35.96
CA LEU A 21 44.58 13.05 36.75
C LEU A 21 43.29 12.92 37.58
N SER A 22 42.81 14.00 38.20
CA SER A 22 41.57 13.94 38.98
C SER A 22 40.34 13.76 38.09
N LYS A 23 40.31 14.37 36.90
CA LYS A 23 39.30 14.08 35.87
C LYS A 23 39.36 12.61 35.44
N LEU A 24 40.55 12.07 35.16
CA LEU A 24 40.72 10.67 34.77
C LEU A 24 40.24 9.72 35.86
N MET A 25 40.65 9.95 37.11
CA MET A 25 40.20 9.14 38.25
C MET A 25 38.69 9.24 38.46
N PHE A 26 38.11 10.43 38.36
CA PHE A 26 36.67 10.64 38.49
C PHE A 26 35.89 9.94 37.38
N PHE A 27 36.22 10.19 36.11
CA PHE A 27 35.52 9.55 34.98
C PHE A 27 35.78 8.05 34.91
N GLY A 28 36.97 7.59 35.30
CA GLY A 28 37.31 6.18 35.42
C GLY A 28 36.48 5.48 36.50
N ALA A 29 36.43 6.05 37.71
CA ALA A 29 35.59 5.54 38.79
C ALA A 29 34.10 5.57 38.41
N LEU A 30 33.62 6.65 37.78
CA LEU A 30 32.25 6.77 37.31
C LEU A 30 31.92 5.70 36.25
N SER A 31 32.82 5.45 35.29
CA SER A 31 32.65 4.41 34.27
C SER A 31 32.55 3.01 34.89
N LEU A 32 33.45 2.69 35.83
CA LEU A 32 33.41 1.41 36.54
C LEU A 32 32.12 1.25 37.37
N LEU A 33 31.69 2.32 38.06
CA LEU A 33 30.42 2.32 38.80
C LEU A 33 29.23 2.09 37.87
N LEU A 34 29.18 2.77 36.72
CA LEU A 34 28.12 2.59 35.72
C LEU A 34 28.13 1.17 35.13
N MET A 35 29.30 0.61 34.86
CA MET A 35 29.45 -0.76 34.37
C MET A 35 28.92 -1.80 35.38
N VAL A 36 29.27 -1.65 36.66
CA VAL A 36 28.77 -2.54 37.72
C VAL A 36 27.27 -2.34 37.96
N ALA A 37 26.79 -1.08 37.94
CA ALA A 37 25.38 -0.76 38.06
C ALA A 37 24.56 -1.41 36.93
N ASP A 38 25.07 -1.38 35.71
CA ASP A 38 24.42 -2.02 34.58
C ASP A 38 24.46 -3.55 34.67
N ALA A 39 25.63 -4.13 34.97
CA ALA A 39 25.80 -5.58 35.04
C ALA A 39 24.99 -6.25 36.17
N ARG A 40 24.90 -5.60 37.35
CA ARG A 40 24.25 -6.19 38.53
C ARG A 40 22.79 -5.79 38.68
N PHE A 41 22.47 -4.54 38.41
CA PHE A 41 21.14 -3.97 38.65
C PHE A 41 20.36 -3.66 37.37
N ARG A 42 20.93 -3.91 36.18
CA ARG A 42 20.31 -3.70 34.85
C ARG A 42 19.73 -2.29 34.68
N VAL A 43 20.37 -1.28 35.27
CA VAL A 43 19.88 0.11 35.32
C VAL A 43 19.77 0.73 33.92
N SER A 44 20.52 0.24 32.92
CA SER A 44 20.34 0.70 31.53
C SER A 44 18.96 0.41 30.96
N GLN A 45 18.29 -0.66 31.39
CA GLN A 45 17.00 -1.07 30.83
C GLN A 45 15.88 -0.04 31.09
N PRO A 46 15.60 0.39 32.33
CA PRO A 46 14.58 1.41 32.58
C PRO A 46 14.96 2.77 32.00
N VAL A 47 16.23 3.17 32.05
CA VAL A 47 16.69 4.44 31.46
C VAL A 47 16.47 4.44 29.94
N ARG A 48 16.85 3.35 29.26
CA ARG A 48 16.61 3.18 27.83
C ARG A 48 15.12 3.13 27.51
N ALA A 49 14.30 2.49 28.34
CA ALA A 49 12.86 2.46 28.16
C ALA A 49 12.25 3.86 28.23
N VAL A 50 12.60 4.65 29.26
CA VAL A 50 12.12 6.04 29.40
C VAL A 50 12.55 6.89 28.21
N LEU A 51 13.82 6.81 27.80
CA LEU A 51 14.32 7.51 26.63
C LEU A 51 13.60 7.08 25.35
N ALA A 52 13.41 5.77 25.16
CA ALA A 52 12.70 5.25 24.00
C ALA A 52 11.24 5.74 23.96
N THR A 53 10.53 5.72 25.08
CA THR A 53 9.16 6.22 25.17
C THR A 53 9.08 7.72 24.90
N ALA A 54 10.05 8.51 25.40
CA ALA A 54 10.11 9.94 25.16
C ALA A 54 10.46 10.29 23.69
N LEU A 55 11.34 9.51 23.05
CA LEU A 55 11.74 9.73 21.66
C LEU A 55 10.75 9.14 20.65
N TYR A 56 9.92 8.18 21.04
CA TYR A 56 8.93 7.53 20.18
C TYR A 56 8.04 8.50 19.38
N PRO A 57 7.42 9.54 19.98
CA PRO A 57 6.60 10.49 19.21
C PRO A 57 7.39 11.22 18.12
N VAL A 58 8.68 11.51 18.36
CA VAL A 58 9.55 12.16 17.36
C VAL A 58 9.86 11.21 16.21
N GLN A 59 10.14 9.94 16.52
CA GLN A 59 10.34 8.91 15.49
C GLN A 59 9.09 8.71 14.64
N TRP A 60 7.93 8.63 15.28
CA TRP A 60 6.65 8.52 14.60
C TRP A 60 6.42 9.72 13.66
N LEU A 61 6.63 10.94 14.15
CA LEU A 61 6.45 12.18 13.38
C LEU A 61 7.44 12.28 12.21
N ALA A 62 8.67 11.81 12.35
CA ALA A 62 9.66 11.76 11.27
C ALA A 62 9.24 10.80 10.13
N LEU A 63 8.48 9.75 10.44
CA LEU A 63 8.00 8.77 9.46
C LEU A 63 6.66 9.14 8.81
N GLN A 64 5.88 10.06 9.39
CA GLN A 64 4.57 10.45 8.87
C GLN A 64 4.61 11.07 7.45
N PRO A 65 5.51 12.02 7.12
CA PRO A 65 5.51 12.69 5.81
C PRO A 65 5.66 11.71 4.64
N VAL A 66 6.52 10.69 4.81
CA VAL A 66 6.75 9.67 3.77
C VAL A 66 5.49 8.82 3.55
N GLN A 67 4.79 8.46 4.63
CA GLN A 67 3.55 7.70 4.54
C GLN A 67 2.44 8.51 3.86
N VAL A 68 2.33 9.80 4.20
CA VAL A 68 1.38 10.72 3.57
C VAL A 68 1.68 10.88 2.08
N LEU A 69 2.94 11.11 1.71
CA LEU A 69 3.35 11.24 0.30
C LEU A 69 3.06 9.97 -0.51
N ARG A 70 3.35 8.78 0.05
CA ARG A 70 3.02 7.49 -0.58
C ARG A 70 1.51 7.34 -0.77
N SER A 71 0.74 7.57 0.30
CA SER A 71 -0.72 7.44 0.26
C SER A 71 -1.36 8.42 -0.73
N ALA A 72 -0.86 9.65 -0.80
CA ALA A 72 -1.30 10.64 -1.77
C ALA A 72 -1.00 10.18 -3.20
N SER A 73 0.23 9.71 -3.47
CA SER A 73 0.60 9.15 -4.78
C SER A 73 -0.32 8.00 -5.18
N ASP A 74 -0.52 7.02 -4.30
CA ASP A 74 -1.37 5.87 -4.54
C ASP A 74 -2.83 6.29 -4.81
N TYR A 75 -3.32 7.28 -4.08
CA TYR A 75 -4.64 7.87 -4.30
C TYR A 75 -4.76 8.47 -5.71
N PHE A 76 -3.83 9.33 -6.13
CA PHE A 76 -3.85 9.94 -7.47
C PHE A 76 -3.74 8.89 -8.59
N THR A 77 -2.91 7.87 -8.40
CA THR A 77 -2.81 6.75 -9.35
C THR A 77 -4.12 5.97 -9.43
N SER A 78 -4.74 5.65 -8.29
CA SER A 78 -6.01 4.92 -8.26
C SER A 78 -7.15 5.71 -8.91
N LEU A 79 -7.19 7.02 -8.69
CA LEU A 79 -8.18 7.91 -9.30
C LEU A 79 -7.99 7.95 -10.82
N SER A 80 -6.76 8.12 -11.29
CA SER A 80 -6.46 8.12 -12.72
C SER A 80 -6.83 6.78 -13.39
N GLN A 81 -6.59 5.66 -12.70
CA GLN A 81 -6.96 4.32 -13.16
C GLN A 81 -8.48 4.10 -13.18
N ALA A 82 -9.20 4.61 -12.19
CA ALA A 82 -10.67 4.55 -12.15
C ALA A 82 -11.28 5.39 -13.28
N GLU A 83 -10.76 6.58 -13.53
CA GLU A 83 -11.21 7.42 -14.65
C GLU A 83 -10.90 6.80 -16.02
N SER A 84 -9.71 6.22 -16.20
CA SER A 84 -9.32 5.59 -17.45
C SER A 84 -10.18 4.38 -17.77
N SER A 85 -10.43 3.52 -16.78
CA SER A 85 -11.31 2.36 -16.92
C SER A 85 -12.76 2.75 -17.19
N SER A 86 -13.28 3.79 -16.54
CA SER A 86 -14.61 4.33 -16.83
C SER A 86 -14.73 4.87 -18.26
N LYS A 87 -13.73 5.63 -18.74
CA LYS A 87 -13.67 6.12 -20.12
C LYS A 87 -13.59 4.97 -21.13
N GLU A 88 -12.78 3.95 -20.86
CA GLU A 88 -12.66 2.77 -21.72
C GLU A 88 -13.98 1.97 -21.78
N ALA A 89 -14.63 1.75 -20.63
CA ALA A 89 -15.93 1.09 -20.57
C ALA A 89 -17.00 1.87 -21.33
N SER A 90 -17.05 3.19 -21.15
CA SER A 90 -17.97 4.08 -21.88
C SER A 90 -17.75 4.02 -23.38
N LYS A 91 -16.48 3.99 -23.83
CA LYS A 91 -16.14 3.83 -25.25
C LYS A 91 -16.59 2.48 -25.81
N LYS A 92 -16.38 1.38 -25.06
CA LYS A 92 -16.85 0.04 -25.45
C LYS A 92 -18.36 -0.01 -25.57
N LEU A 93 -19.08 0.59 -24.61
CA LEU A 93 -20.54 0.68 -24.63
C LEU A 93 -21.04 1.45 -25.86
N ALA A 94 -20.43 2.60 -26.17
CA ALA A 94 -20.78 3.39 -27.35
C ALA A 94 -20.58 2.60 -28.66
N LEU A 95 -19.46 1.87 -28.78
CA LEU A 95 -19.19 1.00 -29.93
C LEU A 95 -20.19 -0.16 -30.02
N GLN A 96 -20.56 -0.76 -28.89
CA GLN A 96 -21.59 -1.81 -28.86
C GLN A 96 -22.95 -1.26 -29.27
N SER A 97 -23.32 -0.07 -28.80
CA SER A 97 -24.57 0.61 -29.20
C SER A 97 -24.60 0.89 -30.69
N LEU A 98 -23.49 1.33 -31.28
CA LEU A 98 -23.40 1.55 -32.74
C LEU A 98 -23.63 0.24 -33.51
N ARG A 99 -22.96 -0.85 -33.09
CA ARG A 99 -23.13 -2.16 -33.71
C ARG A 99 -24.55 -2.69 -33.57
N ALA A 100 -25.17 -2.51 -32.40
CA ALA A 100 -26.55 -2.92 -32.16
C ALA A 100 -27.51 -2.19 -33.11
N GLY A 101 -27.35 -0.87 -33.28
CA GLY A 101 -28.15 -0.09 -34.22
C GLY A 101 -27.94 -0.53 -35.69
N GLN A 102 -26.70 -0.84 -36.08
CA GLN A 102 -26.43 -1.40 -37.42
C GLN A 102 -27.11 -2.76 -37.63
N VAL A 103 -27.06 -3.64 -36.62
CA VAL A 103 -27.73 -4.95 -36.68
C VAL A 103 -29.24 -4.76 -36.80
N GLU A 104 -29.84 -3.86 -36.01
CA GLU A 104 -31.26 -3.55 -36.09
C GLU A 104 -31.65 -3.05 -37.49
N GLN A 105 -30.90 -2.10 -38.05
CA GLN A 105 -31.14 -1.62 -39.41
C GLN A 105 -31.02 -2.74 -40.46
N LEU A 106 -29.97 -3.56 -40.39
CA LEU A 106 -29.77 -4.68 -41.30
C LEU A 106 -30.90 -5.72 -41.18
N THR A 107 -31.42 -5.95 -39.97
CA THR A 107 -32.55 -6.88 -39.77
C THR A 107 -33.83 -6.34 -40.40
N LEU A 108 -34.09 -5.02 -40.30
CA LEU A 108 -35.22 -4.36 -40.95
C LEU A 108 -35.09 -4.43 -42.47
N GLU A 109 -33.91 -4.09 -43.02
CA GLU A 109 -33.62 -4.17 -44.44
C GLU A 109 -33.80 -5.61 -44.97
N ASN A 110 -33.24 -6.60 -44.26
CA ASN A 110 -33.39 -8.01 -44.63
C ASN A 110 -34.85 -8.44 -44.63
N SER A 111 -35.63 -8.06 -43.62
CA SER A 111 -37.07 -8.37 -43.56
C SER A 111 -37.85 -7.75 -44.71
N ARG A 112 -37.54 -6.50 -45.07
CA ARG A 112 -38.18 -5.79 -46.19
C ARG A 112 -37.84 -6.43 -47.53
N LEU A 113 -36.57 -6.77 -47.75
CA LEU A 113 -36.12 -7.48 -48.95
C LEU A 113 -36.83 -8.85 -49.08
N ARG A 114 -36.98 -9.58 -47.97
CA ARG A 114 -37.69 -10.88 -47.98
C ARG A 114 -39.15 -10.74 -48.35
N LYS A 115 -39.83 -9.70 -47.84
CA LYS A 115 -41.22 -9.38 -48.24
C LYS A 115 -41.33 -9.05 -49.72
N LEU A 116 -40.40 -8.23 -50.26
CA LEU A 116 -40.39 -7.87 -51.69
C LEU A 116 -40.14 -9.08 -52.61
N LEU A 117 -39.33 -10.04 -52.15
CA LEU A 117 -39.01 -11.27 -52.90
C LEU A 117 -40.05 -12.40 -52.68
N ALA A 118 -41.15 -12.13 -51.96
CA ALA A 118 -42.17 -13.12 -51.59
C ALA A 118 -41.57 -14.39 -50.94
N LEU A 119 -40.47 -14.24 -50.21
CA LEU A 119 -39.83 -15.34 -49.49
C LEU A 119 -40.69 -15.76 -48.29
N ARG A 120 -40.82 -17.06 -48.05
CA ARG A 120 -41.60 -17.63 -46.94
C ARG A 120 -41.13 -17.08 -45.59
N GLU A 121 -42.06 -16.65 -44.74
CA GLU A 121 -41.75 -16.12 -43.41
C GLU A 121 -41.03 -17.16 -42.55
N GLN A 122 -40.01 -16.71 -41.83
CA GLN A 122 -39.25 -17.53 -40.89
C GLN A 122 -40.10 -17.67 -39.62
N LEU A 123 -40.47 -18.90 -39.23
CA LEU A 123 -41.20 -19.12 -37.98
C LEU A 123 -40.33 -18.62 -36.82
N ALA A 124 -40.83 -17.64 -36.08
CA ALA A 124 -40.25 -17.25 -34.80
C ALA A 124 -40.53 -18.38 -33.80
N THR A 125 -39.55 -19.26 -33.61
CA THR A 125 -39.65 -20.30 -32.58
C THR A 125 -39.76 -19.60 -31.22
N PRO A 126 -40.78 -19.90 -30.40
CA PRO A 126 -40.88 -19.32 -29.06
C PRO A 126 -39.64 -19.71 -28.24
N VAL A 127 -38.89 -18.70 -27.80
CA VAL A 127 -37.71 -18.88 -26.95
C VAL A 127 -38.13 -18.57 -25.52
N MET A 128 -38.04 -19.55 -24.61
CA MET A 128 -38.26 -19.37 -23.18
C MET A 128 -36.93 -19.40 -22.46
N ALA A 129 -36.60 -18.34 -21.71
CA ALA A 129 -35.42 -18.32 -20.86
C ALA A 129 -35.63 -19.27 -19.66
N ALA A 130 -34.63 -20.12 -19.40
CA ALA A 130 -34.62 -21.06 -18.29
C ALA A 130 -33.32 -20.87 -17.47
N GLU A 131 -33.44 -20.86 -16.14
CA GLU A 131 -32.30 -20.73 -15.24
C GLU A 131 -31.71 -22.12 -14.96
N VAL A 132 -30.38 -22.24 -14.96
CA VAL A 132 -29.68 -23.48 -14.62
C VAL A 132 -29.58 -23.58 -13.11
N LEU A 133 -30.30 -24.53 -12.48
CA LEU A 133 -30.25 -24.69 -11.02
C LEU A 133 -29.00 -25.46 -10.58
N TYR A 134 -28.60 -26.49 -11.34
CA TYR A 134 -27.45 -27.33 -11.01
C TYR A 134 -26.80 -27.91 -12.27
N ASP A 135 -25.46 -27.92 -12.30
CA ASP A 135 -24.67 -28.75 -13.20
C ASP A 135 -24.55 -30.13 -12.55
N ALA A 136 -25.11 -31.18 -13.16
CA ALA A 136 -25.08 -32.51 -12.56
C ALA A 136 -23.62 -32.97 -12.48
N ALA A 137 -23.13 -33.24 -11.27
CA ALA A 137 -21.74 -33.62 -10.98
C ALA A 137 -21.40 -35.07 -11.41
N ASP A 138 -21.75 -35.45 -12.64
CA ASP A 138 -21.36 -36.72 -13.24
C ASP A 138 -20.41 -36.47 -14.44
N PRO A 139 -19.11 -36.80 -14.32
CA PRO A 139 -18.14 -36.64 -15.41
C PRO A 139 -18.49 -37.41 -16.69
N TYR A 140 -19.39 -38.40 -16.60
CA TYR A 140 -19.82 -39.22 -17.74
C TYR A 140 -21.17 -38.79 -18.30
N THR A 141 -21.88 -37.85 -17.65
CA THR A 141 -23.21 -37.40 -18.07
C THR A 141 -23.34 -35.88 -17.97
N ARG A 142 -23.11 -35.16 -19.09
CA ARG A 142 -23.39 -33.71 -19.17
C ARG A 142 -24.91 -33.45 -19.18
N LYS A 143 -25.49 -33.34 -17.99
CA LYS A 143 -26.90 -32.98 -17.77
C LYS A 143 -26.97 -31.66 -17.03
N VAL A 144 -27.71 -30.73 -17.61
CA VAL A 144 -28.01 -29.42 -17.02
C VAL A 144 -29.47 -29.43 -16.60
N ILE A 145 -29.74 -29.19 -15.32
CA ILE A 145 -31.11 -29.15 -14.79
C ILE A 145 -31.57 -27.69 -14.80
N ILE A 146 -32.64 -27.43 -15.54
CA ILE A 146 -33.20 -26.09 -15.74
C ILE A 146 -34.53 -25.92 -14.99
N ASP A 147 -34.90 -24.68 -14.69
CA ASP A 147 -36.07 -24.34 -13.85
C ASP A 147 -37.44 -24.50 -14.52
N LYS A 148 -37.48 -24.99 -15.76
CA LYS A 148 -38.72 -25.15 -16.53
C LYS A 148 -39.16 -26.61 -16.58
N GLY A 149 -40.40 -26.85 -16.15
CA GLY A 149 -41.10 -28.14 -16.24
C GLY A 149 -42.19 -28.15 -17.32
N LEU A 150 -42.95 -29.25 -17.40
CA LEU A 150 -44.08 -29.37 -18.34
C LEU A 150 -45.15 -28.32 -17.99
N LEU A 151 -45.50 -27.47 -18.95
CA LEU A 151 -46.69 -26.61 -18.92
C LEU A 151 -47.97 -27.46 -18.85
#